data_AF-A0A497K7I2-F1
#
_entry.id   AF-A0A497K7I2-F1
#
_cell.length_a   1.000
_cell.length_b   1.000
_cell.length_c   1.000
_cell.angle_alpha   90.00
_cell.angle_beta   90.00
_cell.angle_gamma   90.00
#
_symmetry.space_group_name_H-M   'P 1'
#
loop_
_entity.id
_entity.type
_entity.pdbx_description
1 polymer ?
#
loop_
_entity_poly.entity_id
_entity_poly.type
_entity_poly.pdbx_seq_one_letter_code
_entity_poly.pdbx_strand_id
1 'polypeptide(L)'
;MAFEVREHDLAGRVGRLKTRSGIIETPALLPVINPRVQPIAPREMREKFKLKAVITNAYILMKNFSEHVIKEGVHRFLDFDGVVMTDSGAYQLLVYGEIDATPREVVEFQERIGSDIATILDVPTGWNVSRRRAEETVETTIKRAEELFQYKSREDVLWVGPIQGGLYLDLVEESARRMSALPFQIYALGSPTALMENYLFTDLVDMIVSARRHIPESLPFHLFGAGHPLMLALAVALGCDLFDSAAYAIFAREGRYMTDWGTVRIEDLRWLPCSCPVCAESTPRELLELPEDERFKALARHNLYMCLAEIKRIRQSIREGRLWEHLEVKARSHPSLLSALKRLKRYVRYLEERSPVTKRRGLFFFDSSGLFRPEVYRYKERLFERFRLEGKKVLILLPKPSSKQFFTSHEYRELKNLASKVLGGEAESIHICLYDAPFGVIPIELEGTYPLAQYVTAKPLDRETVDFVVDIIERYLRENDYKVALLVESDGELKERLAEVFEEVCKRKGVFYERLTNDEFWGRENLKRIFKAINEKLKRA
;
A
#
# COMPACT_ATOMS: atom_id res chain seq x y z
N MET A 1 11.51 10.40 -21.83
CA MET A 1 10.80 10.03 -20.59
C MET A 1 10.69 8.52 -20.53
N ALA A 2 11.23 7.88 -19.49
CA ALA A 2 11.34 6.42 -19.42
C ALA A 2 10.14 5.74 -18.72
N PHE A 3 9.38 6.46 -17.89
CA PHE A 3 8.30 5.89 -17.07
C PHE A 3 6.98 6.64 -17.25
N GLU A 4 5.88 5.88 -17.38
CA GLU A 4 4.51 6.40 -17.39
C GLU A 4 3.65 5.65 -16.37
N VAL A 5 2.84 6.39 -15.60
CA VAL A 5 1.84 5.82 -14.67
C VAL A 5 0.51 5.66 -15.41
N ARG A 6 -0.13 4.49 -15.27
CA ARG A 6 -1.40 4.18 -15.94
C ARG A 6 -2.57 4.05 -14.98
N GLU A 7 -2.35 3.38 -13.87
CA GLU A 7 -3.35 3.14 -12.83
C GLU A 7 -2.66 3.29 -11.46
N HIS A 8 -3.36 3.78 -10.45
CA HIS A 8 -2.81 3.91 -9.10
C HIS A 8 -3.88 3.68 -8.03
N ASP A 9 -3.44 3.17 -6.89
CA ASP A 9 -4.23 3.04 -5.66
C ASP A 9 -3.27 3.11 -4.47
N LEU A 10 -3.62 3.87 -3.45
CA LEU A 10 -2.68 4.31 -2.41
C LEU A 10 -1.46 5.00 -3.05
N ALA A 11 -0.25 4.78 -2.55
CA ALA A 11 0.97 5.21 -3.25
C ALA A 11 1.41 4.20 -4.34
N GLY A 12 0.72 3.05 -4.45
CA GLY A 12 1.02 2.00 -5.42
C GLY A 12 0.52 2.32 -6.82
N ARG A 13 1.26 1.87 -7.83
CA ARG A 13 0.98 2.23 -9.23
C ARG A 13 1.35 1.15 -10.21
N VAL A 14 0.49 0.99 -11.21
CA VAL A 14 0.76 0.25 -12.43
C VAL A 14 1.30 1.23 -13.45
N GLY A 15 2.56 1.07 -13.82
CA GLY A 15 3.23 1.91 -14.80
C GLY A 15 3.94 1.10 -15.88
N ARG A 16 4.52 1.80 -16.86
CA ARG A 16 5.36 1.21 -17.90
C ARG A 16 6.72 1.89 -17.90
N LEU A 17 7.76 1.10 -17.69
CA LEU A 17 9.15 1.52 -17.77
C LEU A 17 9.73 1.04 -19.10
N LYS A 18 10.07 1.99 -19.98
CA LYS A 18 10.70 1.75 -21.28
C LYS A 18 12.21 1.75 -21.14
N THR A 19 12.84 0.67 -21.56
CA THR A 19 14.30 0.54 -21.73
C THR A 19 14.63 0.33 -23.21
N ARG A 20 15.91 0.17 -23.56
CA ARG A 20 16.28 -0.14 -24.94
C ARG A 20 15.87 -1.55 -25.39
N SER A 21 15.87 -2.52 -24.48
CA SER A 21 15.55 -3.93 -24.80
C SER A 21 14.10 -4.32 -24.51
N GLY A 22 13.26 -3.41 -24.03
CA GLY A 22 11.83 -3.68 -23.87
C GLY A 22 11.07 -2.74 -22.96
N ILE A 23 9.84 -3.12 -22.64
CA ILE A 23 8.97 -2.40 -21.70
C ILE A 23 8.65 -3.33 -20.53
N ILE A 24 8.85 -2.83 -19.32
CA ILE A 24 8.48 -3.48 -18.06
C ILE A 24 7.19 -2.85 -17.55
N GLU A 25 6.19 -3.66 -17.21
CA GLU A 25 5.02 -3.19 -16.48
C GLU A 25 5.28 -3.30 -14.97
N THR A 26 5.10 -2.20 -14.23
CA THR A 26 5.27 -2.14 -12.75
C THR A 26 3.93 -2.37 -12.03
N PRO A 27 3.90 -2.77 -10.74
CA PRO A 27 5.04 -3.25 -9.96
C PRO A 27 5.65 -4.52 -10.58
N ALA A 28 6.98 -4.65 -10.60
CA ALA A 28 7.68 -5.79 -11.21
C ALA A 28 8.71 -6.40 -10.27
N LEU A 29 8.76 -7.74 -10.24
CA LEU A 29 9.83 -8.49 -9.59
C LEU A 29 10.82 -8.98 -10.64
N LEU A 30 12.09 -8.70 -10.42
CA LEU A 30 13.23 -9.12 -11.23
C LEU A 30 13.95 -10.26 -10.49
N PRO A 31 13.84 -11.52 -10.95
CA PRO A 31 14.59 -12.60 -10.34
C PRO A 31 16.10 -12.38 -10.51
N VAL A 32 16.84 -12.59 -9.43
CA VAL A 32 18.30 -12.55 -9.46
C VAL A 32 18.81 -13.83 -10.12
N ILE A 33 19.62 -13.66 -11.16
CA ILE A 33 20.34 -14.73 -11.84
C ILE A 33 21.78 -14.73 -11.32
N ASN A 34 22.18 -15.83 -10.70
CA ASN A 34 23.59 -16.13 -10.45
C ASN A 34 24.13 -16.94 -11.64
N PRO A 35 25.08 -16.43 -12.43
CA PRO A 35 25.63 -17.15 -13.59
C PRO A 35 26.22 -18.52 -13.27
N ARG A 36 26.64 -18.75 -12.01
CA ARG A 36 27.21 -20.04 -11.57
C ARG A 36 26.17 -21.08 -11.17
N VAL A 37 24.99 -20.64 -10.71
CA VAL A 37 23.95 -21.54 -10.18
C VAL A 37 22.59 -21.05 -10.65
N GLN A 38 21.99 -21.79 -11.58
CA GLN A 38 20.73 -21.43 -12.23
C GLN A 38 19.71 -22.57 -12.07
N PRO A 39 18.95 -22.63 -10.96
CA PRO A 39 17.88 -23.63 -10.82
C PRO A 39 16.75 -23.44 -11.86
N ILE A 40 16.64 -22.23 -12.41
CA ILE A 40 15.76 -21.91 -13.52
C ILE A 40 16.63 -21.18 -14.54
N ALA A 41 16.72 -21.72 -15.75
CA ALA A 41 17.46 -21.06 -16.83
C ALA A 41 16.77 -19.73 -17.20
N PRO A 42 17.51 -18.66 -17.56
CA PRO A 42 16.89 -17.39 -17.94
C PRO A 42 15.95 -17.53 -19.15
N ARG A 43 16.29 -18.39 -20.11
CA ARG A 43 15.37 -18.74 -21.21
C ARG A 43 14.06 -19.34 -20.72
N GLU A 44 14.10 -20.21 -19.72
CA GLU A 44 12.88 -20.75 -19.08
C GLU A 44 12.07 -19.65 -18.39
N MET A 45 12.73 -18.71 -17.68
CA MET A 45 12.09 -17.52 -17.10
C MET A 45 11.34 -16.70 -18.16
N ARG A 46 11.94 -16.53 -19.33
CA ARG A 46 11.35 -15.79 -20.44
C ARG A 46 10.18 -16.51 -21.09
N GLU A 47 10.33 -17.81 -21.37
CA GLU A 47 9.38 -18.58 -22.16
C GLU A 47 8.20 -19.10 -21.34
N LYS A 48 8.43 -19.60 -20.12
CA LYS A 48 7.39 -20.18 -19.27
C LYS A 48 6.78 -19.17 -18.31
N PHE A 49 7.62 -18.44 -17.58
CA PHE A 49 7.15 -17.46 -16.59
C PHE A 49 6.74 -16.12 -17.21
N LYS A 50 7.04 -15.92 -18.51
CA LYS A 50 6.76 -14.69 -19.29
C LYS A 50 7.41 -13.45 -18.67
N LEU A 51 8.52 -13.62 -17.98
CA LEU A 51 9.28 -12.52 -17.40
C LEU A 51 9.83 -11.61 -18.48
N LYS A 52 9.74 -10.30 -18.23
CA LYS A 52 10.23 -9.25 -19.13
C LYS A 52 11.55 -8.66 -18.69
N ALA A 53 11.92 -8.88 -17.42
CA ALA A 53 13.14 -8.37 -16.85
C ALA A 53 13.72 -9.35 -15.84
N VAL A 54 15.04 -9.36 -15.75
CA VAL A 54 15.84 -10.11 -14.77
C VAL A 54 16.96 -9.20 -14.27
N ILE A 55 17.58 -9.58 -13.16
CA ILE A 55 18.76 -8.88 -12.63
C ILE A 55 19.91 -9.86 -12.44
N THR A 56 21.14 -9.41 -12.68
CA THR A 56 22.35 -10.15 -12.32
C THR A 56 23.37 -9.21 -11.68
N ASN A 57 24.51 -9.75 -11.24
CA ASN A 57 25.52 -9.02 -10.51
C ASN A 57 26.74 -8.76 -11.41
N ALA A 58 26.99 -7.48 -11.73
CA ALA A 58 28.08 -7.07 -12.62
C ALA A 58 29.46 -7.45 -12.06
N TYR A 59 29.65 -7.34 -10.73
CA TYR A 59 30.92 -7.71 -10.11
C TYR A 59 31.23 -9.21 -10.24
N ILE A 60 30.22 -10.08 -10.07
CA ILE A 60 30.39 -11.53 -10.29
C ILE A 60 30.75 -11.81 -11.75
N LEU A 61 30.10 -11.13 -12.70
CA LEU A 61 30.40 -11.25 -14.13
C LEU A 61 31.83 -10.79 -14.43
N MET A 62 32.24 -9.63 -13.91
CA MET A 62 33.56 -9.07 -14.11
C MET A 62 34.66 -9.96 -13.55
N LYS A 63 34.47 -10.53 -12.35
CA LYS A 63 35.48 -11.37 -11.71
C LYS A 63 35.66 -12.75 -12.38
N ASN A 64 34.58 -13.30 -12.95
CA ASN A 64 34.55 -14.73 -13.32
C ASN A 64 34.28 -15.00 -14.80
N PHE A 65 33.71 -14.03 -15.52
CA PHE A 65 33.17 -14.23 -16.87
C PHE A 65 33.47 -13.07 -17.82
N SER A 66 34.35 -12.13 -17.44
CA SER A 66 34.58 -10.85 -18.13
C SER A 66 34.80 -11.01 -19.64
N GLU A 67 35.76 -11.85 -20.05
CA GLU A 67 36.09 -12.03 -21.47
C GLU A 67 34.89 -12.53 -22.29
N HIS A 68 34.13 -13.49 -21.75
CA HIS A 68 32.98 -14.08 -22.44
C HIS A 68 31.83 -13.07 -22.54
N VAL A 69 31.46 -12.42 -21.42
CA VAL A 69 30.32 -11.52 -21.39
C VAL A 69 30.58 -10.21 -22.14
N ILE A 70 31.82 -9.71 -22.18
CA ILE A 70 32.19 -8.56 -23.01
C ILE A 70 32.06 -8.90 -24.50
N LYS A 71 32.46 -10.11 -24.90
CA LYS A 71 32.38 -10.55 -26.30
C LYS A 71 30.95 -10.76 -26.78
N GLU A 72 30.10 -11.36 -25.95
CA GLU A 72 28.75 -11.75 -26.34
C GLU A 72 27.70 -10.68 -26.04
N GLY A 73 27.93 -9.87 -25.01
CA GLY A 73 26.93 -9.03 -24.37
C GLY A 73 26.06 -9.83 -23.38
N VAL A 74 25.53 -9.15 -22.37
CA VAL A 74 24.85 -9.77 -21.23
C VAL A 74 23.60 -10.57 -21.63
N HIS A 75 22.86 -10.13 -22.66
CA HIS A 75 21.66 -10.81 -23.15
C HIS A 75 21.95 -12.19 -23.74
N ARG A 76 22.95 -12.26 -24.64
CA ARG A 76 23.34 -13.53 -25.27
C ARG A 76 24.00 -14.45 -24.26
N PHE A 77 24.87 -13.91 -23.40
CA PHE A 77 25.52 -14.66 -22.33
C PHE A 77 24.50 -15.32 -21.38
N LEU A 78 23.41 -14.63 -21.04
CA LEU A 78 22.35 -15.19 -20.18
C LEU A 78 21.29 -16.01 -20.94
N ASP A 79 21.29 -16.02 -22.27
CA ASP A 79 20.18 -16.54 -23.09
C ASP A 79 18.83 -15.91 -22.69
N PHE A 80 18.81 -14.56 -22.58
CA PHE A 80 17.63 -13.78 -22.21
C PHE A 80 17.44 -12.55 -23.12
N ASP A 81 16.38 -12.56 -23.93
CA ASP A 81 16.03 -11.51 -24.91
C ASP A 81 15.23 -10.33 -24.32
N GLY A 82 14.98 -10.33 -23.01
CA GLY A 82 14.28 -9.25 -22.30
C GLY A 82 15.23 -8.24 -21.66
N VAL A 83 14.70 -7.43 -20.74
CA VAL A 83 15.47 -6.40 -20.04
C VAL A 83 16.42 -7.02 -18.99
N VAL A 84 17.69 -6.64 -19.01
CA VAL A 84 18.68 -7.08 -18.03
C VAL A 84 19.14 -5.90 -17.17
N MET A 85 18.81 -5.97 -15.88
CA MET A 85 19.36 -5.09 -14.87
C MET A 85 20.67 -5.67 -14.32
N THR A 86 21.64 -4.81 -14.00
CA THR A 86 22.87 -5.24 -13.33
C THR A 86 23.09 -4.47 -12.05
N ASP A 87 23.14 -5.20 -10.93
CA ASP A 87 23.65 -4.70 -9.66
C ASP A 87 25.18 -4.50 -9.74
N SER A 88 25.70 -3.53 -9.02
CA SER A 88 27.14 -3.19 -8.98
C SER A 88 27.96 -4.17 -8.15
N GLY A 89 27.30 -4.99 -7.33
CA GLY A 89 27.95 -5.86 -6.37
C GLY A 89 28.11 -5.23 -4.98
N ALA A 90 27.45 -4.10 -4.72
CA ALA A 90 27.43 -3.44 -3.41
C ALA A 90 27.07 -4.40 -2.26
N TYR A 91 26.23 -5.42 -2.51
CA TYR A 91 25.96 -6.46 -1.51
C TYR A 91 27.22 -7.25 -1.08
N GLN A 92 28.17 -7.50 -1.98
CA GLN A 92 29.46 -8.10 -1.61
C GLN A 92 30.28 -7.20 -0.68
N LEU A 93 30.20 -5.87 -0.84
CA LEU A 93 30.82 -4.92 0.10
C LEU A 93 30.21 -5.04 1.49
N LEU A 94 28.88 -5.20 1.58
CA LEU A 94 28.19 -5.38 2.86
C LEU A 94 28.59 -6.69 3.56
N VAL A 95 28.74 -7.79 2.82
CA VAL A 95 29.02 -9.12 3.37
C VAL A 95 30.51 -9.34 3.65
N TYR A 96 31.39 -8.89 2.75
CA TYR A 96 32.83 -9.21 2.78
C TYR A 96 33.72 -8.01 3.11
N GLY A 97 33.17 -6.80 3.20
CA GLY A 97 33.90 -5.58 3.58
C GLY A 97 34.72 -4.94 2.46
N GLU A 98 35.05 -5.67 1.39
CA GLU A 98 35.88 -5.18 0.28
C GLU A 98 35.36 -5.64 -1.09
N ILE A 99 35.54 -4.79 -2.09
CA ILE A 99 35.33 -5.07 -3.52
C ILE A 99 36.58 -4.62 -4.26
N ASP A 100 37.14 -5.53 -5.06
CA ASP A 100 38.32 -5.26 -5.89
C ASP A 100 37.88 -4.69 -7.25
N ALA A 101 37.25 -3.51 -7.19
CA ALA A 101 36.79 -2.75 -8.35
C ALA A 101 36.53 -1.29 -7.96
N THR A 102 36.98 -0.38 -8.80
CA THR A 102 36.64 1.04 -8.68
C THR A 102 35.23 1.33 -9.22
N PRO A 103 34.55 2.39 -8.75
CA PRO A 103 33.25 2.79 -9.28
C PRO A 103 33.25 2.99 -10.81
N ARG A 104 34.34 3.54 -11.35
CA ARG A 104 34.53 3.76 -12.78
C ARG A 104 34.60 2.45 -13.57
N GLU A 105 35.38 1.48 -13.10
CA GLU A 105 35.50 0.17 -13.75
C GLU A 105 34.16 -0.57 -13.81
N VAL A 106 33.36 -0.50 -12.73
CA VAL A 106 32.02 -1.11 -12.70
C VAL A 106 31.12 -0.49 -13.76
N VAL A 107 31.11 0.84 -13.88
CA VAL A 107 30.27 1.53 -14.87
C VAL A 107 30.71 1.26 -16.30
N GLU A 108 32.00 1.38 -16.59
CA GLU A 108 32.55 1.05 -17.92
C GLU A 108 32.24 -0.41 -18.28
N PHE A 109 32.34 -1.33 -17.33
CA PHE A 109 32.00 -2.73 -17.54
C PHE A 109 30.51 -2.93 -17.85
N GLN A 110 29.60 -2.37 -17.05
CA GLN A 110 28.14 -2.44 -17.26
C GLN A 110 27.73 -1.89 -18.64
N GLU A 111 28.32 -0.76 -19.07
CA GLU A 111 28.09 -0.19 -20.40
C GLU A 111 28.59 -1.10 -21.52
N ARG A 112 29.77 -1.71 -21.35
CA ARG A 112 30.40 -2.61 -22.33
C ARG A 112 29.64 -3.92 -22.51
N ILE A 113 29.15 -4.54 -21.43
CA ILE A 113 28.34 -5.76 -21.50
C ILE A 113 26.92 -5.48 -21.98
N GLY A 114 26.51 -4.21 -22.01
CA GLY A 114 25.24 -3.78 -22.57
C GLY A 114 24.06 -3.88 -21.61
N SER A 115 24.23 -3.61 -20.32
CA SER A 115 23.13 -3.57 -19.33
C SER A 115 22.04 -2.55 -19.67
N ASP A 116 20.77 -2.93 -19.63
CA ASP A 116 19.66 -1.99 -19.86
C ASP A 116 19.43 -1.04 -18.70
N ILE A 117 19.55 -1.57 -17.49
CA ILE A 117 19.42 -0.86 -16.23
C ILE A 117 20.67 -1.17 -15.41
N ALA A 118 21.34 -0.15 -14.89
CA ALA A 118 22.58 -0.31 -14.15
C ALA A 118 22.55 0.44 -12.82
N THR A 119 23.01 -0.23 -11.76
CA THR A 119 23.20 0.38 -10.44
C THR A 119 24.65 0.82 -10.30
N ILE A 120 24.87 2.03 -9.76
CA ILE A 120 26.20 2.50 -9.38
C ILE A 120 26.77 1.65 -8.22
N LEU A 121 28.09 1.72 -8.02
CA LEU A 121 28.73 1.09 -6.86
C LEU A 121 28.46 1.91 -5.59
N ASP A 122 27.30 1.76 -4.95
CA ASP A 122 26.98 2.39 -3.67
C ASP A 122 27.64 1.68 -2.47
N VAL A 123 27.46 2.26 -1.28
CA VAL A 123 27.94 1.66 -0.03
C VAL A 123 26.72 1.32 0.83
N PRO A 124 26.32 0.04 0.93
CA PRO A 124 25.18 -0.33 1.75
C PRO A 124 25.46 -0.03 3.21
N THR A 125 24.54 0.68 3.83
CA THR A 125 24.61 1.08 5.24
C THR A 125 24.53 -0.13 6.17
N GLY A 126 23.73 -1.12 5.81
CA GLY A 126 23.34 -2.20 6.73
C GLY A 126 22.32 -1.73 7.77
N TRP A 127 22.03 -2.59 8.74
CA TRP A 127 20.93 -2.38 9.70
C TRP A 127 21.39 -2.11 11.13
N ASN A 128 22.59 -2.57 11.51
CA ASN A 128 23.14 -2.43 12.85
C ASN A 128 24.51 -1.75 12.82
N VAL A 129 24.53 -0.48 12.40
CA VAL A 129 25.74 0.33 12.29
C VAL A 129 25.61 1.61 13.11
N SER A 130 26.76 2.20 13.48
CA SER A 130 26.76 3.50 14.16
C SER A 130 26.28 4.61 13.23
N ARG A 131 25.73 5.68 13.81
CA ARG A 131 25.29 6.86 13.06
C ARG A 131 26.40 7.44 12.18
N ARG A 132 27.61 7.56 12.74
CA ARG A 132 28.81 8.01 12.00
C ARG A 132 29.05 7.15 10.75
N ARG A 133 28.95 5.82 10.87
CA ARG A 133 29.13 4.93 9.73
C ARG A 133 28.02 5.12 8.69
N ALA A 134 26.78 5.33 9.11
CA ALA A 134 25.66 5.63 8.20
C ALA A 134 25.83 6.99 7.49
N GLU A 135 26.37 8.00 8.15
CA GLU A 135 26.71 9.29 7.53
C GLU A 135 27.81 9.09 6.46
N GLU A 136 28.85 8.31 6.77
CA GLU A 136 29.92 7.96 5.82
C GLU A 136 29.40 7.20 4.60
N THR A 137 28.47 6.24 4.78
CA THR A 137 27.89 5.48 3.66
C THR A 137 27.03 6.36 2.76
N VAL A 138 26.24 7.27 3.33
CA VAL A 138 25.45 8.26 2.58
C VAL A 138 26.37 9.18 1.79
N GLU A 139 27.39 9.78 2.42
CA GLU A 139 28.28 10.72 1.72
C GLU A 139 29.05 10.04 0.59
N THR A 140 29.59 8.85 0.84
CA THR A 140 30.31 8.08 -0.19
C THR A 140 29.39 7.72 -1.35
N THR A 141 28.15 7.32 -1.08
CA THR A 141 27.17 6.97 -2.11
C THR A 141 26.79 8.18 -2.96
N ILE A 142 26.55 9.34 -2.34
CA ILE A 142 26.24 10.58 -3.09
C ILE A 142 27.44 10.99 -3.94
N LYS A 143 28.66 10.98 -3.37
CA LYS A 143 29.88 11.30 -4.12
C LYS A 143 30.02 10.44 -5.37
N ARG A 144 29.87 9.11 -5.24
CA ARG A 144 29.95 8.18 -6.39
C ARG A 144 28.83 8.42 -7.41
N ALA A 145 27.64 8.83 -6.95
CA ALA A 145 26.53 9.18 -7.81
C ALA A 145 26.78 10.48 -8.60
N GLU A 146 27.44 11.47 -8.00
CA GLU A 146 27.88 12.69 -8.70
C GLU A 146 28.97 12.37 -9.74
N GLU A 147 29.92 11.52 -9.38
CA GLU A 147 31.01 11.10 -10.27
C GLU A 147 30.49 10.30 -11.49
N LEU A 148 29.37 9.57 -11.37
CA LEU A 148 28.74 8.84 -12.50
C LEU A 148 28.66 9.67 -13.77
N PHE A 149 28.21 10.92 -13.63
CA PHE A 149 27.96 11.80 -14.77
C PHE A 149 29.24 12.32 -15.43
N GLN A 150 30.41 12.06 -14.83
CA GLN A 150 31.71 12.38 -15.40
C GLN A 150 32.26 11.26 -16.30
N TYR A 151 31.86 10.01 -16.05
CA TYR A 151 32.43 8.84 -16.75
C TYR A 151 31.42 7.99 -17.51
N LYS A 152 30.10 8.12 -17.29
CA LYS A 152 29.10 7.44 -18.14
C LYS A 152 29.25 7.87 -19.59
N SER A 153 29.23 6.93 -20.53
CA SER A 153 29.38 7.20 -21.97
C SER A 153 28.10 6.93 -22.77
N ARG A 154 27.14 6.20 -22.18
CA ARG A 154 25.89 5.79 -22.83
C ARG A 154 24.68 6.52 -22.25
N GLU A 155 23.79 6.95 -23.14
CA GLU A 155 22.50 7.58 -22.80
C GLU A 155 21.32 6.60 -22.86
N ASP A 156 21.53 5.40 -23.41
CA ASP A 156 20.51 4.36 -23.56
C ASP A 156 20.47 3.35 -22.40
N VAL A 157 21.32 3.54 -21.38
CA VAL A 157 21.31 2.82 -20.11
C VAL A 157 20.51 3.63 -19.10
N LEU A 158 19.54 3.00 -18.44
CA LEU A 158 18.86 3.63 -17.31
C LEU A 158 19.69 3.42 -16.04
N TRP A 159 20.04 4.50 -15.36
CA TRP A 159 20.81 4.43 -14.13
C TRP A 159 19.93 4.46 -12.89
N VAL A 160 20.31 3.64 -11.90
CA VAL A 160 19.70 3.57 -10.58
C VAL A 160 20.53 4.38 -9.59
N GLY A 161 19.88 5.32 -8.89
CA GLY A 161 20.46 6.10 -7.79
C GLY A 161 20.06 5.51 -6.42
N PRO A 162 20.97 4.83 -5.70
CA PRO A 162 20.66 4.21 -4.41
C PRO A 162 20.58 5.23 -3.27
N ILE A 163 19.61 5.02 -2.39
CA ILE A 163 19.34 5.81 -1.18
C ILE A 163 19.78 4.98 0.01
N GLN A 164 20.65 5.55 0.83
CA GLN A 164 21.28 4.91 1.98
C GLN A 164 20.92 5.67 3.28
N GLY A 165 21.36 5.18 4.44
CA GLY A 165 21.05 5.76 5.76
C GLY A 165 20.52 4.75 6.77
N GLY A 166 20.08 3.58 6.32
CA GLY A 166 19.63 2.49 7.19
C GLY A 166 18.45 2.90 8.08
N LEU A 167 18.53 2.64 9.39
CA LEU A 167 17.49 2.99 10.36
C LEU A 167 17.49 4.46 10.79
N TYR A 168 18.47 5.26 10.34
CA TYR A 168 18.52 6.69 10.61
C TYR A 168 17.67 7.44 9.57
N LEU A 169 16.38 7.59 9.87
CA LEU A 169 15.39 8.12 8.91
C LEU A 169 15.75 9.51 8.38
N ASP A 170 16.38 10.36 9.20
CA ASP A 170 16.85 11.68 8.79
C ASP A 170 17.98 11.59 7.74
N LEU A 171 18.84 10.58 7.83
CA LEU A 171 19.86 10.30 6.81
C LEU A 171 19.24 9.69 5.54
N VAL A 172 18.19 8.86 5.67
CA VAL A 172 17.43 8.35 4.53
C VAL A 172 16.76 9.49 3.75
N GLU A 173 16.16 10.45 4.47
CA GLU A 173 15.55 11.64 3.87
C GLU A 173 16.60 12.51 3.17
N GLU A 174 17.73 12.77 3.83
CA GLU A 174 18.83 13.55 3.25
C GLU A 174 19.44 12.88 2.02
N SER A 175 19.69 11.57 2.10
CA SER A 175 20.17 10.77 0.97
C SER A 175 19.19 10.82 -0.19
N ALA A 176 17.88 10.65 0.06
CA ALA A 176 16.86 10.71 -0.97
C ALA A 176 16.75 12.09 -1.61
N ARG A 177 16.85 13.17 -0.82
CA ARG A 177 16.81 14.56 -1.30
C ARG A 177 18.00 14.88 -2.20
N ARG A 178 19.23 14.54 -1.76
CA ARG A 178 20.45 14.76 -2.55
C ARG A 178 20.49 13.89 -3.80
N MET A 179 20.14 12.61 -3.68
CA MET A 179 20.11 11.70 -4.82
C MET A 179 19.06 12.12 -5.87
N SER A 180 17.89 12.58 -5.44
CA SER A 180 16.82 13.04 -6.35
C SER A 180 17.13 14.35 -7.07
N ALA A 181 18.15 15.09 -6.64
CA ALA A 181 18.67 16.24 -7.37
C ALA A 181 19.53 15.84 -8.58
N LEU A 182 19.99 14.58 -8.63
CA LEU A 182 20.76 14.03 -9.74
C LEU A 182 19.84 13.35 -10.78
N PRO A 183 20.16 13.42 -12.09
CA PRO A 183 19.25 13.01 -13.16
C PRO A 183 19.24 11.48 -13.40
N PHE A 184 19.01 10.70 -12.35
CA PHE A 184 18.76 9.26 -12.45
C PHE A 184 17.37 8.96 -12.99
N GLN A 185 17.21 7.81 -13.64
CA GLN A 185 15.91 7.39 -14.18
C GLN A 185 15.14 6.49 -13.20
N ILE A 186 15.83 5.91 -12.21
CA ILE A 186 15.27 5.05 -11.17
C ILE A 186 15.97 5.39 -9.86
N TYR A 187 15.23 5.45 -8.76
CA TYR A 187 15.82 5.54 -7.42
C TYR A 187 15.55 4.27 -6.65
N ALA A 188 16.45 3.89 -5.75
CA ALA A 188 16.32 2.63 -5.02
C ALA A 188 16.59 2.79 -3.54
N LEU A 189 15.80 2.16 -2.67
CA LEU A 189 16.11 2.08 -1.25
C LEU A 189 17.08 0.93 -0.99
N GLY A 190 18.28 1.26 -0.53
CA GLY A 190 19.33 0.32 -0.14
C GLY A 190 19.24 -0.11 1.32
N SER A 191 19.88 -1.23 1.62
CA SER A 191 19.93 -1.84 2.97
C SER A 191 18.62 -2.37 3.61
N PRO A 192 17.48 -2.60 2.92
CA PRO A 192 16.29 -3.14 3.59
C PRO A 192 16.35 -4.66 3.80
N THR A 193 17.28 -5.39 3.14
CA THR A 193 17.30 -6.86 3.11
C THR A 193 17.27 -7.48 4.50
N ALA A 194 18.16 -7.04 5.39
CA ALA A 194 18.24 -7.59 6.74
C ALA A 194 16.97 -7.28 7.57
N LEU A 195 16.32 -6.14 7.37
CA LEU A 195 15.04 -5.84 8.03
C LEU A 195 13.96 -6.82 7.59
N MET A 196 13.89 -7.10 6.28
CA MET A 196 12.91 -8.02 5.72
C MET A 196 13.13 -9.46 6.17
N GLU A 197 14.39 -9.90 6.27
CA GLU A 197 14.76 -11.23 6.80
C GLU A 197 14.38 -11.39 8.28
N ASN A 198 14.46 -10.30 9.06
CA ASN A 198 14.11 -10.27 10.49
C ASN A 198 12.67 -9.82 10.75
N TYR A 199 11.81 -9.73 9.72
CA TYR A 199 10.40 -9.32 9.84
C TYR A 199 10.19 -7.94 10.49
N LEU A 200 11.17 -7.04 10.38
CA LEU A 200 11.12 -5.67 10.89
C LEU A 200 10.35 -4.74 9.93
N PHE A 201 9.09 -5.10 9.65
CA PHE A 201 8.28 -4.42 8.64
C PHE A 201 7.82 -3.02 9.07
N THR A 202 7.78 -2.72 10.37
CA THR A 202 7.48 -1.36 10.86
C THR A 202 8.59 -0.38 10.51
N ASP A 203 9.85 -0.79 10.63
CA ASP A 203 11.00 0.03 10.26
C ASP A 203 11.11 0.14 8.74
N LEU A 204 10.79 -0.94 8.02
CA LEU A 204 10.69 -0.92 6.57
C LEU A 204 9.66 0.12 6.07
N VAL A 205 8.48 0.19 6.70
CA VAL A 205 7.47 1.22 6.39
C VAL A 205 8.07 2.62 6.52
N ASP A 206 8.71 2.89 7.66
CA ASP A 206 9.27 4.21 7.96
C ASP A 206 10.37 4.58 6.94
N MET A 207 11.29 3.65 6.63
CA MET A 207 12.35 3.87 5.65
C MET A 207 11.80 4.14 4.23
N ILE A 208 10.82 3.33 3.78
CA ILE A 208 10.21 3.50 2.45
C ILE A 208 9.55 4.86 2.35
N VAL A 209 8.77 5.29 3.33
CA VAL A 209 8.07 6.58 3.29
C VAL A 209 9.06 7.76 3.37
N SER A 210 10.08 7.69 4.24
CA SER A 210 11.12 8.72 4.35
C SER A 210 11.85 8.95 3.02
N ALA A 211 12.21 7.87 2.32
CA ALA A 211 12.81 7.99 0.98
C ALA A 211 11.80 8.49 -0.06
N ARG A 212 10.62 7.86 -0.14
CA ARG A 212 9.68 8.06 -1.25
C ARG A 212 9.08 9.47 -1.31
N ARG A 213 9.00 10.17 -0.18
CA ARG A 213 8.58 11.59 -0.10
C ARG A 213 9.47 12.55 -0.88
N HIS A 214 10.74 12.20 -1.07
CA HIS A 214 11.74 13.05 -1.71
C HIS A 214 11.99 12.65 -3.18
N ILE A 215 11.42 11.54 -3.62
CA ILE A 215 11.54 11.02 -4.98
C ILE A 215 10.40 11.56 -5.84
N PRO A 216 10.68 12.08 -7.06
CA PRO A 216 9.64 12.54 -7.96
C PRO A 216 8.60 11.45 -8.28
N GLU A 217 7.32 11.81 -8.23
CA GLU A 217 6.20 10.93 -8.56
C GLU A 217 6.21 10.43 -10.02
N SER A 218 7.04 11.00 -10.89
CA SER A 218 7.19 10.58 -12.29
C SER A 218 8.26 9.51 -12.50
N LEU A 219 9.00 9.09 -11.46
CA LEU A 219 10.14 8.18 -11.57
C LEU A 219 9.95 6.91 -10.72
N PRO A 220 10.35 5.72 -11.20
CA PRO A 220 10.23 4.47 -10.46
C PRO A 220 11.05 4.43 -9.17
N PHE A 221 10.51 3.74 -8.18
CA PHE A 221 11.17 3.46 -6.91
C PHE A 221 11.41 1.96 -6.72
N HIS A 222 12.67 1.58 -6.57
CA HIS A 222 13.09 0.20 -6.42
C HIS A 222 13.36 -0.13 -4.95
N LEU A 223 12.93 -1.31 -4.49
CA LEU A 223 13.25 -1.81 -3.16
C LEU A 223 14.22 -2.98 -3.29
N PHE A 224 15.48 -2.78 -2.88
CA PHE A 224 16.53 -3.79 -3.05
C PHE A 224 16.29 -5.05 -2.22
N GLY A 225 16.53 -6.23 -2.78
CA GLY A 225 16.45 -7.53 -2.10
C GLY A 225 15.04 -7.96 -1.69
N ALA A 226 14.02 -7.22 -2.12
CA ALA A 226 12.64 -7.44 -1.78
C ALA A 226 12.02 -8.59 -2.60
N GLY A 227 11.96 -9.77 -2.00
CA GLY A 227 11.68 -10.97 -2.77
C GLY A 227 10.59 -11.91 -2.31
N HIS A 228 9.99 -11.66 -1.15
CA HIS A 228 9.02 -12.57 -0.55
C HIS A 228 7.58 -12.10 -0.79
N PRO A 229 6.66 -12.98 -1.24
CA PRO A 229 5.25 -12.65 -1.46
C PRO A 229 4.50 -12.05 -0.25
N LEU A 230 5.07 -12.14 0.95
CA LEU A 230 4.43 -11.74 2.19
C LEU A 230 4.30 -10.21 2.27
N MET A 231 5.33 -9.48 1.83
CA MET A 231 5.45 -8.04 2.05
C MET A 231 5.28 -7.18 0.80
N LEU A 232 5.22 -7.79 -0.41
CA LEU A 232 5.12 -7.04 -1.66
C LEU A 232 3.92 -6.08 -1.70
N ALA A 233 2.76 -6.51 -1.18
CA ALA A 233 1.56 -5.67 -1.12
C ALA A 233 1.78 -4.41 -0.26
N LEU A 234 2.49 -4.55 0.86
CA LEU A 234 2.84 -3.43 1.74
C LEU A 234 3.78 -2.46 1.04
N ALA A 235 4.87 -2.98 0.46
CA ALA A 235 5.85 -2.13 -0.23
C ALA A 235 5.24 -1.39 -1.43
N VAL A 236 4.38 -2.06 -2.22
CA VAL A 236 3.66 -1.40 -3.32
C VAL A 236 2.68 -0.35 -2.79
N ALA A 237 1.91 -0.64 -1.73
CA ALA A 237 1.00 0.34 -1.13
C ALA A 237 1.69 1.63 -0.65
N LEU A 238 2.99 1.53 -0.34
CA LEU A 238 3.86 2.64 0.04
C LEU A 238 4.57 3.33 -1.14
N GLY A 239 4.48 2.76 -2.36
CA GLY A 239 4.96 3.39 -3.60
C GLY A 239 6.23 2.80 -4.21
N CYS A 240 6.60 1.57 -3.85
CA CYS A 240 7.64 0.81 -4.55
C CYS A 240 7.10 0.19 -5.86
N ASP A 241 7.89 0.29 -6.92
CA ASP A 241 7.57 -0.16 -8.29
C ASP A 241 8.39 -1.36 -8.76
N LEU A 242 9.63 -1.48 -8.29
CA LEU A 242 10.56 -2.51 -8.73
C LEU A 242 11.08 -3.27 -7.53
N PHE A 243 11.24 -4.57 -7.69
CA PHE A 243 11.70 -5.50 -6.68
C PHE A 243 12.71 -6.46 -7.29
N ASP A 244 13.68 -6.92 -6.51
CA ASP A 244 14.61 -7.96 -6.93
C ASP A 244 14.77 -9.04 -5.85
N SER A 245 15.05 -10.27 -6.27
CA SER A 245 15.14 -11.38 -5.33
C SER A 245 15.99 -12.55 -5.80
N ALA A 246 16.94 -12.95 -4.95
CA ALA A 246 17.55 -14.27 -4.97
C ALA A 246 16.82 -15.27 -4.06
N ALA A 247 15.86 -14.81 -3.24
CA ALA A 247 15.22 -15.60 -2.19
C ALA A 247 14.51 -16.84 -2.76
N TYR A 248 13.90 -16.77 -3.95
CA TYR A 248 13.22 -17.91 -4.57
C TYR A 248 14.17 -19.12 -4.74
N ALA A 249 15.42 -18.86 -5.12
CA ALA A 249 16.46 -19.88 -5.31
C ALA A 249 17.17 -20.21 -3.99
N ILE A 250 17.51 -19.22 -3.17
CA ILE A 250 18.18 -19.46 -1.87
C ILE A 250 17.30 -20.36 -0.99
N PHE A 251 16.01 -20.05 -0.91
CA PHE A 251 15.07 -20.81 -0.08
C PHE A 251 14.90 -22.22 -0.64
N ALA A 252 14.74 -22.36 -1.96
CA ALA A 252 14.61 -23.65 -2.61
C ALA A 252 15.82 -24.58 -2.34
N ARG A 253 17.04 -24.04 -2.36
CA ARG A 253 18.26 -24.80 -2.05
C ARG A 253 18.28 -25.30 -0.61
N GLU A 254 17.64 -24.59 0.31
CA GLU A 254 17.51 -24.97 1.72
C GLU A 254 16.27 -25.84 2.01
N GLY A 255 15.58 -26.32 0.96
CA GLY A 255 14.34 -27.08 1.11
C GLY A 255 13.14 -26.24 1.58
N ARG A 256 13.21 -24.91 1.44
CA ARG A 256 12.16 -23.98 1.86
C ARG A 256 11.19 -23.64 0.73
N TYR A 257 9.91 -23.78 1.06
CA TYR A 257 8.73 -23.54 0.23
C TYR A 257 8.05 -22.23 0.63
N MET A 258 7.92 -21.29 -0.31
CA MET A 258 7.24 -20.02 -0.09
C MET A 258 5.72 -20.18 -0.14
N THR A 259 5.02 -19.52 0.77
CA THR A 259 3.57 -19.40 0.82
C THR A 259 3.17 -17.92 0.82
N ASP A 260 1.86 -17.64 0.76
CA ASP A 260 1.35 -16.29 0.97
C ASP A 260 1.35 -15.86 2.43
N TRP A 261 1.50 -16.78 3.39
CA TRP A 261 1.63 -16.50 4.83
C TRP A 261 3.05 -16.56 5.39
N GLY A 262 4.04 -17.01 4.61
CA GLY A 262 5.42 -17.08 5.06
C GLY A 262 6.24 -18.08 4.27
N THR A 263 7.16 -18.75 4.95
CA THR A 263 8.02 -19.79 4.38
C THR A 263 8.01 -20.99 5.31
N VAL A 264 7.94 -22.20 4.74
CA VAL A 264 7.90 -23.48 5.46
C VAL A 264 8.93 -24.43 4.86
N ARG A 265 9.40 -25.43 5.61
CA ARG A 265 10.23 -26.50 5.02
C ARG A 265 9.33 -27.49 4.30
N ILE A 266 9.79 -28.03 3.18
CA ILE A 266 9.05 -29.04 2.41
C ILE A 266 8.77 -30.31 3.23
N GLU A 267 9.67 -30.64 4.16
CA GLU A 267 9.56 -31.77 5.09
C GLU A 267 8.37 -31.64 6.06
N ASP A 268 7.96 -30.41 6.38
CA ASP A 268 6.86 -30.12 7.31
C ASP A 268 5.49 -30.15 6.61
N LEU A 269 5.47 -30.21 5.27
CA LEU A 269 4.25 -30.15 4.49
C LEU A 269 3.62 -31.53 4.30
N ARG A 270 2.35 -31.65 4.69
CA ARG A 270 1.49 -32.80 4.32
C ARG A 270 0.79 -32.62 2.98
N TRP A 271 0.55 -31.38 2.58
CA TRP A 271 -0.06 -30.99 1.31
C TRP A 271 0.70 -29.82 0.70
N LEU A 272 0.70 -29.69 -0.62
CA LEU A 272 1.17 -28.48 -1.30
C LEU A 272 -0.02 -27.51 -1.47
N PRO A 273 -0.10 -26.40 -0.70
CA PRO A 273 -1.25 -25.48 -0.73
C PRO A 273 -1.13 -24.49 -1.89
N CYS A 274 -0.92 -24.99 -3.11
CA CYS A 274 -0.76 -24.20 -4.32
C CYS A 274 -1.22 -24.98 -5.54
N SER A 275 -1.62 -24.27 -6.59
CA SER A 275 -2.04 -24.86 -7.87
C SER A 275 -1.11 -24.45 -9.02
N CYS A 276 0.14 -24.09 -8.73
CA CYS A 276 1.13 -23.86 -9.78
C CYS A 276 1.47 -25.19 -10.49
N PRO A 277 2.09 -25.17 -11.69
CA PRO A 277 2.42 -26.39 -12.42
C PRO A 277 3.20 -27.43 -11.60
N VAL A 278 4.11 -27.00 -10.71
CA VAL A 278 4.84 -27.92 -9.81
C VAL A 278 3.90 -28.58 -8.81
N CYS A 279 3.05 -27.81 -8.14
CA CYS A 279 2.19 -28.32 -7.07
C CYS A 279 0.96 -29.08 -7.58
N ALA A 280 0.55 -28.86 -8.82
CA ALA A 280 -0.55 -29.58 -9.45
C ALA A 280 -0.16 -31.02 -9.84
N GLU A 281 1.14 -31.26 -10.07
CA GLU A 281 1.67 -32.53 -10.59
C GLU A 281 2.50 -33.29 -9.55
N SER A 282 2.55 -32.84 -8.31
CA SER A 282 3.39 -33.43 -7.27
C SER A 282 2.80 -33.31 -5.88
N THR A 283 3.28 -34.16 -4.99
CA THR A 283 3.03 -34.13 -3.54
C THR A 283 4.32 -33.79 -2.78
N PRO A 284 4.26 -33.40 -1.50
CA PRO A 284 5.46 -33.15 -0.71
C PRO A 284 6.40 -34.36 -0.66
N ARG A 285 5.82 -35.57 -0.56
CA ARG A 285 6.58 -36.83 -0.53
C ARG A 285 7.33 -37.10 -1.83
N GLU A 286 6.65 -36.96 -2.97
CA GLU A 286 7.28 -37.13 -4.28
C GLU A 286 8.42 -36.13 -4.49
N LEU A 287 8.22 -34.87 -4.09
CA LEU A 287 9.29 -33.86 -4.14
C LEU A 287 10.48 -34.20 -3.25
N LEU A 288 10.25 -34.81 -2.08
CA LEU A 288 11.31 -35.26 -1.17
C LEU A 288 12.10 -36.46 -1.70
N GLU A 289 11.45 -37.34 -2.46
CA GLU A 289 12.03 -38.53 -3.09
C GLU A 289 12.87 -38.18 -4.35
N LEU A 290 12.72 -36.97 -4.92
CA LEU A 290 13.56 -36.49 -6.02
C LEU A 290 15.04 -36.34 -5.64
N PRO A 291 15.97 -36.47 -6.60
CA PRO A 291 17.35 -36.05 -6.43
C PRO A 291 17.44 -34.58 -5.98
N GLU A 292 18.47 -34.24 -5.18
CA GLU A 292 18.60 -32.91 -4.57
C GLU A 292 18.52 -31.76 -5.59
N ASP A 293 19.18 -31.89 -6.74
CA ASP A 293 19.15 -30.90 -7.81
C ASP A 293 17.76 -30.75 -8.44
N GLU A 294 17.04 -31.86 -8.67
CA GLU A 294 15.69 -31.81 -9.22
C GLU A 294 14.69 -31.20 -8.25
N ARG A 295 14.80 -31.57 -6.96
CA ARG A 295 14.02 -30.96 -5.87
C ARG A 295 14.29 -29.47 -5.76
N PHE A 296 15.57 -29.05 -5.84
CA PHE A 296 15.97 -27.65 -5.84
C PHE A 296 15.31 -26.88 -7.00
N LYS A 297 15.38 -27.41 -8.22
CA LYS A 297 14.74 -26.80 -9.40
C LYS A 297 13.21 -26.71 -9.26
N ALA A 298 12.57 -27.77 -8.75
CA ALA A 298 11.12 -27.80 -8.52
C ALA A 298 10.68 -26.73 -7.50
N LEU A 299 11.34 -26.67 -6.34
CA LEU A 299 11.05 -25.66 -5.32
C LEU A 299 11.34 -24.24 -5.79
N ALA A 300 12.41 -24.03 -6.57
CA ALA A 300 12.73 -22.72 -7.12
C ALA A 300 11.62 -22.24 -8.08
N ARG A 301 11.12 -23.14 -8.94
CA ARG A 301 10.01 -22.84 -9.86
C ARG A 301 8.75 -22.48 -9.08
N HIS A 302 8.38 -23.27 -8.08
CA HIS A 302 7.25 -22.98 -7.19
C HIS A 302 7.40 -21.60 -6.53
N ASN A 303 8.53 -21.34 -5.89
CA ASN A 303 8.78 -20.07 -5.19
C ASN A 303 8.65 -18.88 -6.15
N LEU A 304 9.19 -18.99 -7.36
CA LEU A 304 9.04 -17.95 -8.37
C LEU A 304 7.57 -17.77 -8.80
N TYR A 305 6.80 -18.84 -9.00
CA TYR A 305 5.36 -18.74 -9.28
C TYR A 305 4.61 -17.99 -8.17
N MET A 306 4.94 -18.24 -6.90
CA MET A 306 4.31 -17.56 -5.76
C MET A 306 4.57 -16.05 -5.78
N CYS A 307 5.80 -15.64 -6.06
CA CYS A 307 6.13 -14.22 -6.15
C CYS A 307 5.40 -13.54 -7.32
N LEU A 308 5.34 -14.19 -8.48
CA LEU A 308 4.66 -13.63 -9.65
C LEU A 308 3.14 -13.61 -9.51
N ALA A 309 2.55 -14.59 -8.83
CA ALA A 309 1.14 -14.61 -8.49
C ALA A 309 0.79 -13.41 -7.59
N GLU A 310 1.63 -13.10 -6.61
CA GLU A 310 1.43 -11.92 -5.76
C GLU A 310 1.49 -10.60 -6.55
N ILE A 311 2.49 -10.42 -7.41
CA ILE A 311 2.58 -9.24 -8.29
C ILE A 311 1.31 -9.09 -9.15
N LYS A 312 0.78 -10.19 -9.70
CA LYS A 312 -0.47 -10.15 -10.47
C LYS A 312 -1.68 -9.75 -9.62
N ARG A 313 -1.80 -10.30 -8.40
CA ARG A 313 -2.88 -9.92 -7.45
C ARG A 313 -2.82 -8.44 -7.09
N ILE A 314 -1.61 -7.91 -6.84
CA ILE A 314 -1.39 -6.49 -6.55
C ILE A 314 -1.78 -5.60 -7.74
N ARG A 315 -1.40 -5.96 -8.98
CA ARG A 315 -1.83 -5.18 -10.16
C ARG A 315 -3.34 -5.17 -10.32
N GLN A 316 -3.99 -6.31 -10.10
CA GLN A 316 -5.44 -6.41 -10.18
C GLN A 316 -6.12 -5.60 -9.07
N SER A 317 -5.58 -5.61 -7.85
CA SER A 317 -6.15 -4.83 -6.74
C SER A 317 -5.98 -3.34 -6.98
N ILE A 318 -4.86 -2.86 -7.52
CA ILE A 318 -4.71 -1.46 -7.96
C ILE A 318 -5.78 -1.09 -8.99
N ARG A 319 -5.97 -1.93 -10.01
CA ARG A 319 -6.96 -1.71 -11.07
C ARG A 319 -8.40 -1.60 -10.57
N GLU A 320 -8.72 -2.33 -9.52
CA GLU A 320 -10.05 -2.33 -8.88
C GLU A 320 -10.21 -1.25 -7.82
N GLY A 321 -9.12 -0.63 -7.38
CA GLY A 321 -9.11 0.27 -6.23
C GLY A 321 -9.24 -0.46 -4.89
N ARG A 322 -8.66 -1.66 -4.80
CA ARG A 322 -8.75 -2.58 -3.66
C ARG A 322 -7.39 -2.95 -3.07
N LEU A 323 -6.36 -2.11 -3.28
CA LEU A 323 -5.02 -2.42 -2.78
C LEU A 323 -4.99 -2.43 -1.26
N TRP A 324 -5.77 -1.57 -0.59
CA TRP A 324 -5.91 -1.57 0.87
C TRP A 324 -6.50 -2.88 1.38
N GLU A 325 -7.62 -3.33 0.81
CA GLU A 325 -8.27 -4.59 1.19
C GLU A 325 -7.33 -5.78 0.97
N HIS A 326 -6.60 -5.80 -0.16
CA HIS A 326 -5.60 -6.84 -0.42
C HIS A 326 -4.50 -6.82 0.64
N LEU A 327 -4.01 -5.63 1.02
CA LEU A 327 -3.03 -5.48 2.10
C LEU A 327 -3.58 -5.93 3.45
N GLU A 328 -4.84 -5.62 3.78
CA GLU A 328 -5.49 -6.06 5.03
C GLU A 328 -5.57 -7.58 5.14
N VAL A 329 -5.93 -8.26 4.04
CA VAL A 329 -5.95 -9.72 3.98
C VAL A 329 -4.54 -10.26 4.19
N LYS A 330 -3.55 -9.70 3.49
CA LYS A 330 -2.13 -10.11 3.62
C LYS A 330 -1.59 -9.87 5.02
N ALA A 331 -1.89 -8.73 5.63
CA ALA A 331 -1.38 -8.35 6.94
C ALA A 331 -1.77 -9.34 8.05
N ARG A 332 -2.92 -10.00 7.91
CA ARG A 332 -3.39 -11.02 8.86
C ARG A 332 -2.60 -12.33 8.82
N SER A 333 -1.70 -12.51 7.86
CA SER A 333 -0.89 -13.72 7.76
C SER A 333 0.32 -13.73 8.71
N HIS A 334 0.74 -12.58 9.25
CA HIS A 334 1.86 -12.50 10.21
C HIS A 334 1.74 -11.29 11.16
N PRO A 335 1.97 -11.43 12.48
CA PRO A 335 1.86 -10.33 13.45
C PRO A 335 2.71 -9.10 13.12
N SER A 336 3.95 -9.27 12.65
CA SER A 336 4.79 -8.13 12.26
C SER A 336 4.23 -7.37 11.04
N LEU A 337 3.57 -8.06 10.12
CA LEU A 337 2.95 -7.42 8.95
C LEU A 337 1.68 -6.67 9.35
N LEU A 338 0.88 -7.23 10.26
CA LEU A 338 -0.23 -6.51 10.89
C LEU A 338 0.24 -5.28 11.67
N SER A 339 1.38 -5.38 12.36
CA SER A 339 1.99 -4.24 13.05
C SER A 339 2.43 -3.16 12.05
N ALA A 340 2.96 -3.55 10.89
CA ALA A 340 3.29 -2.62 9.81
C ALA A 340 2.06 -1.96 9.18
N LEU A 341 0.95 -2.70 9.00
CA LEU A 341 -0.33 -2.10 8.59
C LEU A 341 -0.78 -1.04 9.60
N LYS A 342 -0.75 -1.33 10.90
CA LYS A 342 -1.07 -0.36 11.95
C LYS A 342 -0.13 0.85 11.95
N ARG A 343 1.15 0.65 11.59
CA ARG A 343 2.15 1.73 11.47
C ARG A 343 1.76 2.77 10.41
N LEU A 344 1.00 2.38 9.37
CA LEU A 344 0.54 3.31 8.32
C LEU A 344 -0.32 4.46 8.87
N LYS A 345 -0.92 4.33 10.07
CA LYS A 345 -1.61 5.43 10.77
C LYS A 345 -0.74 6.67 10.96
N ARG A 346 0.59 6.54 10.98
CA ARG A 346 1.52 7.70 11.04
C ARG A 346 1.65 8.45 9.71
N TYR A 347 1.26 7.79 8.60
CA TYR A 347 1.49 8.25 7.24
C TYR A 347 0.18 8.42 6.44
N VAL A 348 -0.94 8.60 7.12
CA VAL A 348 -2.27 8.71 6.50
C VAL A 348 -2.31 9.83 5.45
N ARG A 349 -1.78 11.01 5.77
CA ARG A 349 -1.70 12.13 4.81
C ARG A 349 -0.86 11.78 3.57
N TYR A 350 0.27 11.10 3.77
CA TYR A 350 1.13 10.66 2.66
C TYR A 350 0.39 9.72 1.69
N LEU A 351 -0.39 8.79 2.24
CA LEU A 351 -1.22 7.86 1.47
C LEU A 351 -2.42 8.56 0.83
N GLU A 352 -3.10 9.44 1.57
CA GLU A 352 -4.28 10.18 1.10
C GLU A 352 -3.97 11.04 -0.11
N GLU A 353 -2.86 11.79 -0.07
CA GLU A 353 -2.42 12.67 -1.16
C GLU A 353 -2.18 11.88 -2.47
N ARG A 354 -1.84 10.59 -2.38
CA ARG A 354 -1.54 9.71 -3.53
C ARG A 354 -2.71 8.81 -3.93
N SER A 355 -3.75 8.72 -3.10
CA SER A 355 -4.89 7.85 -3.36
C SER A 355 -5.92 8.52 -4.27
N PRO A 356 -6.51 7.80 -5.23
CA PRO A 356 -7.60 8.34 -6.05
C PRO A 356 -8.73 8.94 -5.20
N VAL A 357 -9.33 10.03 -5.66
CA VAL A 357 -10.50 10.65 -5.01
C VAL A 357 -11.73 9.74 -5.11
N THR A 358 -11.84 8.99 -6.22
CA THR A 358 -12.92 8.04 -6.50
C THR A 358 -12.35 6.73 -7.01
N LYS A 359 -13.01 5.61 -6.70
CA LYS A 359 -12.60 4.28 -7.15
C LYS A 359 -13.71 3.55 -7.91
N ARG A 360 -13.34 2.50 -8.65
CA ARG A 360 -14.27 1.72 -9.49
C ARG A 360 -15.21 0.84 -8.68
N ARG A 361 -14.77 0.40 -7.50
CA ARG A 361 -15.52 -0.49 -6.61
C ARG A 361 -15.80 0.21 -5.28
N GLY A 362 -16.90 -0.20 -4.67
CA GLY A 362 -17.19 0.16 -3.29
C GLY A 362 -16.19 -0.45 -2.32
N LEU A 363 -16.08 0.21 -1.18
CA LEU A 363 -15.15 -0.06 -0.10
C LEU A 363 -15.62 -1.24 0.76
N PHE A 364 -14.69 -2.11 1.18
CA PHE A 364 -14.96 -3.07 2.24
C PHE A 364 -14.26 -2.62 3.51
N PHE A 365 -15.04 -2.39 4.57
CA PHE A 365 -14.54 -2.02 5.87
C PHE A 365 -14.67 -3.22 6.81
N PHE A 366 -13.54 -3.72 7.31
CA PHE A 366 -13.50 -4.92 8.15
C PHE A 366 -13.52 -4.59 9.64
N ASP A 367 -12.63 -3.71 10.10
CA ASP A 367 -12.47 -3.37 11.52
C ASP A 367 -11.62 -2.09 11.67
N SER A 368 -11.21 -1.79 12.90
CA SER A 368 -10.40 -0.63 13.26
C SER A 368 -9.09 -0.47 12.49
N SER A 369 -8.55 -1.54 11.89
CA SER A 369 -7.38 -1.42 11.00
C SER A 369 -7.65 -0.60 9.74
N GLY A 370 -8.93 -0.42 9.37
CA GLY A 370 -9.36 0.39 8.24
C GLY A 370 -9.69 1.86 8.58
N LEU A 371 -9.64 2.29 9.84
CA LEU A 371 -10.10 3.66 10.23
C LEU A 371 -9.21 4.77 9.69
N PHE A 372 -7.93 4.47 9.47
CA PHE A 372 -6.93 5.42 8.99
C PHE A 372 -6.68 5.29 7.49
N ARG A 373 -7.57 4.60 6.75
CA ARG A 373 -7.46 4.53 5.30
C ARG A 373 -7.82 5.87 4.64
N PRO A 374 -7.26 6.17 3.45
CA PRO A 374 -7.42 7.44 2.77
C PRO A 374 -8.86 7.93 2.62
N GLU A 375 -9.81 7.06 2.30
CA GLU A 375 -11.20 7.44 2.06
C GLU A 375 -11.90 7.93 3.33
N VAL A 376 -11.68 7.23 4.45
CA VAL A 376 -12.24 7.56 5.77
C VAL A 376 -11.62 8.84 6.31
N TYR A 377 -10.30 8.95 6.24
CA TYR A 377 -9.57 10.15 6.64
C TYR A 377 -9.99 11.37 5.82
N ARG A 378 -9.97 11.26 4.49
CA ARG A 378 -10.38 12.35 3.58
C ARG A 378 -11.81 12.81 3.84
N TYR A 379 -12.74 11.88 4.04
CA TYR A 379 -14.11 12.21 4.37
C TYR A 379 -14.18 13.03 5.66
N LYS A 380 -13.57 12.51 6.74
CA LYS A 380 -13.54 13.17 8.05
C LYS A 380 -12.98 14.59 7.95
N GLU A 381 -11.82 14.78 7.33
CA GLU A 381 -11.21 16.12 7.22
C GLU A 381 -12.10 17.06 6.39
N ARG A 382 -12.59 16.62 5.23
CA ARG A 382 -13.42 17.47 4.36
C ARG A 382 -14.78 17.81 4.98
N LEU A 383 -15.36 16.92 5.78
CA LEU A 383 -16.59 17.18 6.52
C LEU A 383 -16.40 18.39 7.45
N PHE A 384 -15.30 18.45 8.19
CA PHE A 384 -15.08 19.55 9.16
C PHE A 384 -14.46 20.79 8.52
N GLU A 385 -13.65 20.66 7.48
CA GLU A 385 -12.98 21.79 6.85
C GLU A 385 -13.82 22.49 5.77
N ARG A 386 -14.64 21.74 5.02
CA ARG A 386 -15.25 22.24 3.78
C ARG A 386 -16.76 22.22 3.78
N PHE A 387 -17.39 21.30 4.50
CA PHE A 387 -18.85 21.20 4.52
C PHE A 387 -19.45 22.24 5.47
N ARG A 388 -20.26 23.15 4.94
CA ARG A 388 -21.01 24.15 5.69
C ARG A 388 -22.42 24.22 5.15
N LEU A 389 -23.39 24.26 6.04
CA LEU A 389 -24.79 24.51 5.71
C LEU A 389 -25.28 25.66 6.58
N GLU A 390 -25.90 26.65 5.94
CA GLU A 390 -26.49 27.79 6.62
C GLU A 390 -28.00 27.55 6.87
N GLY A 391 -28.55 28.23 7.88
CA GLY A 391 -29.99 28.22 8.15
C GLY A 391 -30.55 26.94 8.77
N LYS A 392 -29.70 25.95 9.08
CA LYS A 392 -30.11 24.70 9.74
C LYS A 392 -30.21 24.88 11.26
N LYS A 393 -31.39 24.68 11.82
CA LYS A 393 -31.68 24.83 13.26
C LYS A 393 -32.03 23.50 13.94
N VAL A 394 -32.47 22.49 13.18
CA VAL A 394 -32.94 21.21 13.69
C VAL A 394 -32.09 20.10 13.10
N LEU A 395 -31.42 19.31 13.93
CA LEU A 395 -30.74 18.08 13.52
C LEU A 395 -31.67 16.88 13.70
N ILE A 396 -31.78 16.04 12.68
CA ILE A 396 -32.33 14.69 12.78
C ILE A 396 -31.21 13.72 12.41
N LEU A 397 -30.74 12.95 13.40
CA LEU A 397 -29.67 11.97 13.25
C LEU A 397 -30.26 10.56 13.20
N LEU A 398 -30.17 9.92 12.03
CA LEU A 398 -30.81 8.63 11.73
C LEU A 398 -29.76 7.53 11.51
N PRO A 399 -30.02 6.28 11.91
CA PRO A 399 -29.15 5.18 11.50
C PRO A 399 -29.23 5.03 9.97
N LYS A 400 -28.09 4.78 9.31
CA LYS A 400 -28.12 4.53 7.86
C LYS A 400 -28.91 3.24 7.57
N PRO A 401 -29.94 3.28 6.72
CA PRO A 401 -30.68 2.08 6.35
C PRO A 401 -29.81 1.10 5.55
N SER A 402 -30.18 -0.19 5.57
CA SER A 402 -29.53 -1.22 4.74
C SER A 402 -29.78 -1.07 3.24
N SER A 403 -30.72 -0.21 2.83
CA SER A 403 -31.02 0.06 1.42
C SER A 403 -29.95 0.96 0.79
N LYS A 404 -29.79 0.88 -0.54
CA LYS A 404 -28.62 1.48 -1.23
C LYS A 404 -28.47 2.99 -0.99
N GLN A 405 -29.56 3.76 -0.94
CA GLN A 405 -29.53 5.22 -0.81
C GLN A 405 -30.83 5.75 -0.15
N PHE A 406 -30.73 6.30 1.06
CA PHE A 406 -31.88 6.81 1.81
C PHE A 406 -32.52 8.03 1.15
N PHE A 407 -31.74 8.95 0.55
CA PHE A 407 -32.31 10.13 -0.10
C PHE A 407 -33.28 9.80 -1.25
N THR A 408 -33.21 8.60 -1.82
CA THR A 408 -34.13 8.11 -2.87
C THR A 408 -35.33 7.34 -2.33
N SER A 409 -35.36 7.07 -1.03
CA SER A 409 -36.32 6.15 -0.42
C SER A 409 -37.73 6.75 -0.32
N HIS A 410 -38.71 5.91 -0.01
CA HIS A 410 -40.08 6.37 0.24
C HIS A 410 -40.16 7.14 1.57
N GLU A 411 -39.46 6.63 2.58
CA GLU A 411 -39.35 7.15 3.93
C GLU A 411 -38.80 8.59 3.94
N TYR A 412 -37.74 8.85 3.18
CA TYR A 412 -37.21 10.22 3.05
C TYR A 412 -38.21 11.20 2.43
N ARG A 413 -38.93 10.77 1.39
CA ARG A 413 -39.98 11.57 0.75
C ARG A 413 -41.15 11.83 1.69
N GLU A 414 -41.58 10.82 2.46
CA GLU A 414 -42.63 11.00 3.45
C GLU A 414 -42.19 11.96 4.57
N LEU A 415 -40.97 11.81 5.08
CA LEU A 415 -40.39 12.69 6.09
C LEU A 415 -40.39 14.16 5.62
N LYS A 416 -39.90 14.45 4.40
CA LYS A 416 -39.91 15.80 3.83
C LYS A 416 -41.33 16.35 3.64
N ASN A 417 -42.23 15.54 3.11
CA ASN A 417 -43.61 15.95 2.87
C ASN A 417 -44.33 16.29 4.17
N LEU A 418 -44.11 15.48 5.21
CA LEU A 418 -44.71 15.70 6.52
C LEU A 418 -44.11 16.92 7.22
N ALA A 419 -42.79 17.07 7.17
CA ALA A 419 -42.10 18.25 7.70
C ALA A 419 -42.64 19.53 7.05
N SER A 420 -42.77 19.56 5.72
CA SER A 420 -43.31 20.70 4.98
C SER A 420 -44.76 21.02 5.39
N LYS A 421 -45.59 19.99 5.61
CA LYS A 421 -46.99 20.17 6.05
C LYS A 421 -47.13 20.70 7.47
N VAL A 422 -46.24 20.31 8.39
CA VAL A 422 -46.36 20.64 9.83
C VAL A 422 -45.56 21.90 10.20
N LEU A 423 -44.38 22.09 9.60
CA LEU A 423 -43.46 23.18 9.91
C LEU A 423 -43.54 24.35 8.93
N GLY A 424 -44.17 24.18 7.77
CA GLY A 424 -44.21 25.21 6.73
C GLY A 424 -42.79 25.59 6.29
N GLY A 425 -42.48 26.89 6.27
CA GLY A 425 -41.16 27.41 5.87
C GLY A 425 -40.00 26.97 6.78
N GLU A 426 -40.27 26.64 8.05
CA GLU A 426 -39.23 26.12 8.96
C GLU A 426 -38.81 24.68 8.62
N ALA A 427 -39.50 23.99 7.69
CA ALA A 427 -39.06 22.67 7.22
C ALA A 427 -37.66 22.72 6.59
N GLU A 428 -37.28 23.82 5.96
CA GLU A 428 -35.92 24.02 5.40
C GLU A 428 -34.85 24.18 6.48
N SER A 429 -35.24 24.46 7.73
CA SER A 429 -34.31 24.50 8.87
C SER A 429 -33.92 23.12 9.38
N ILE A 430 -34.57 22.05 8.89
CA ILE A 430 -34.19 20.68 9.19
C ILE A 430 -32.94 20.29 8.40
N HIS A 431 -32.01 19.70 9.13
CA HIS A 431 -30.86 19.02 8.60
C HIS A 431 -30.94 17.54 8.97
N ILE A 432 -30.98 16.70 7.94
CA ILE A 432 -31.04 15.25 8.09
C ILE A 432 -29.63 14.71 7.92
N CYS A 433 -29.14 14.02 8.94
CA CYS A 433 -27.89 13.30 8.92
C CYS A 433 -28.15 11.82 9.14
N LEU A 434 -27.45 10.98 8.40
CA LEU A 434 -27.33 9.56 8.72
C LEU A 434 -26.12 9.35 9.62
N TYR A 435 -26.02 8.20 10.28
CA TYR A 435 -24.77 7.74 10.86
C TYR A 435 -24.52 6.27 10.56
N ASP A 436 -23.25 5.94 10.33
CA ASP A 436 -22.78 4.58 10.11
C ASP A 436 -21.26 4.47 10.23
N ALA A 437 -20.77 3.26 10.49
CA ALA A 437 -19.34 2.97 10.47
C ALA A 437 -18.85 2.76 9.02
N PRO A 438 -17.66 3.25 8.65
CA PRO A 438 -16.68 3.95 9.49
C PRO A 438 -16.81 5.48 9.51
N PHE A 439 -17.80 6.05 8.82
CA PHE A 439 -17.81 7.48 8.50
C PHE A 439 -18.31 8.38 9.62
N GLY A 440 -18.97 7.85 10.65
CA GLY A 440 -19.60 8.70 11.67
C GLY A 440 -20.89 9.30 11.13
N VAL A 441 -21.04 10.60 11.28
CA VAL A 441 -22.16 11.37 10.72
C VAL A 441 -22.01 11.52 9.21
N ILE A 442 -23.12 11.40 8.48
CA ILE A 442 -23.22 11.50 7.02
C ILE A 442 -24.38 12.46 6.69
N PRO A 443 -24.10 13.75 6.41
CA PRO A 443 -25.11 14.67 5.90
C PRO A 443 -25.79 14.12 4.65
N ILE A 444 -27.12 14.27 4.54
CA ILE A 444 -27.89 13.70 3.44
C ILE A 444 -27.45 14.24 2.07
N GLU A 445 -26.93 15.46 2.03
CA GLU A 445 -26.36 16.13 0.86
C GLU A 445 -25.13 15.39 0.30
N LEU A 446 -24.44 14.60 1.14
CA LEU A 446 -23.24 13.86 0.77
C LEU A 446 -23.49 12.36 0.56
N GLU A 447 -24.64 11.81 0.98
CA GLU A 447 -24.91 10.37 0.96
C GLU A 447 -24.69 9.74 -0.42
N GLY A 448 -25.10 10.43 -1.49
CA GLY A 448 -24.99 9.95 -2.86
C GLY A 448 -23.57 9.96 -3.46
N THR A 449 -22.56 10.40 -2.71
CA THR A 449 -21.19 10.56 -3.20
C THR A 449 -20.28 9.38 -2.84
N TYR A 450 -19.18 9.19 -3.57
CA TYR A 450 -18.15 8.23 -3.18
C TYR A 450 -17.34 8.75 -1.98
N PRO A 451 -17.04 7.93 -0.95
CA PRO A 451 -17.37 6.50 -0.80
C PRO A 451 -18.73 6.21 -0.13
N LEU A 452 -19.45 7.22 0.34
CA LEU A 452 -20.65 7.12 1.21
C LEU A 452 -21.85 6.38 0.59
N ALA A 453 -21.94 6.35 -0.73
CA ALA A 453 -22.93 5.57 -1.46
C ALA A 453 -22.50 4.11 -1.70
N GLN A 454 -21.23 3.77 -1.47
CA GLN A 454 -20.61 2.54 -1.97
C GLN A 454 -19.62 1.96 -0.96
N TYR A 455 -20.12 1.44 0.16
CA TYR A 455 -19.31 0.66 1.09
C TYR A 455 -20.12 -0.45 1.76
N VAL A 456 -19.41 -1.45 2.27
CA VAL A 456 -19.95 -2.52 3.10
C VAL A 456 -19.09 -2.65 4.34
N THR A 457 -19.73 -2.67 5.50
CA THR A 457 -19.09 -2.75 6.81
C THR A 457 -19.36 -4.11 7.45
N ALA A 458 -18.31 -4.79 7.90
CA ALA A 458 -18.45 -6.01 8.69
C ALA A 458 -19.07 -5.70 10.06
N LYS A 459 -19.85 -6.65 10.58
CA LYS A 459 -20.52 -6.57 11.89
C LYS A 459 -20.28 -7.86 12.68
N PRO A 460 -20.27 -7.83 14.03
CA PRO A 460 -20.41 -6.66 14.91
C PRO A 460 -19.20 -5.70 14.82
N LEU A 461 -19.39 -4.43 15.19
CA LEU A 461 -18.31 -3.45 15.21
C LEU A 461 -17.35 -3.70 16.38
N ASP A 462 -16.05 -3.54 16.16
CA ASP A 462 -15.07 -3.52 17.25
C ASP A 462 -15.11 -2.19 18.02
N ARG A 463 -14.65 -2.21 19.28
CA ARG A 463 -14.72 -1.05 20.18
C ARG A 463 -14.00 0.18 19.64
N GLU A 464 -12.83 0.03 19.02
CA GLU A 464 -12.07 1.18 18.48
C GLU A 464 -12.84 1.83 17.31
N THR A 465 -13.54 1.03 16.49
CA THR A 465 -14.45 1.55 15.46
C THR A 465 -15.64 2.31 16.06
N VAL A 466 -16.28 1.75 17.10
CA VAL A 466 -17.40 2.42 17.79
C VAL A 466 -16.95 3.77 18.35
N ASP A 467 -15.85 3.80 19.10
CA ASP A 467 -15.31 5.02 19.70
C ASP A 467 -14.98 6.06 18.62
N PHE A 468 -14.33 5.65 17.51
CA PHE A 468 -14.00 6.55 16.41
C PHE A 468 -15.24 7.18 15.73
N VAL A 469 -16.28 6.39 15.48
CA VAL A 469 -17.53 6.85 14.86
C VAL A 469 -18.24 7.84 15.78
N VAL A 470 -18.30 7.53 17.07
CA VAL A 470 -18.91 8.39 18.09
C VAL A 470 -18.13 9.70 18.23
N ASP A 471 -16.80 9.67 18.23
CA ASP A 471 -15.96 10.88 18.28
C ASP A 471 -16.23 11.83 17.11
N ILE A 472 -16.45 11.31 15.90
CA ILE A 472 -16.82 12.12 14.74
C ILE A 472 -18.19 12.77 14.97
N ILE A 473 -19.16 12.02 15.47
CA ILE A 473 -20.51 12.54 15.73
C ILE A 473 -20.48 13.59 16.84
N GLU A 474 -19.74 13.36 17.93
CA GLU A 474 -19.55 14.32 19.03
C GLU A 474 -19.00 15.64 18.49
N ARG A 475 -17.90 15.57 17.73
CA ARG A 475 -17.28 16.74 17.11
C ARG A 475 -18.27 17.49 16.22
N TYR A 476 -19.05 16.77 15.44
CA TYR A 476 -20.05 17.37 14.54
C TYR A 476 -21.17 18.08 15.31
N LEU A 477 -21.69 17.49 16.38
CA LEU A 477 -22.68 18.14 17.25
C LEU A 477 -22.10 19.38 17.94
N ARG A 478 -20.82 19.35 18.31
CA ARG A 478 -20.13 20.47 18.95
C ARG A 478 -19.91 21.65 18.02
N GLU A 479 -19.47 21.40 16.79
CA GLU A 479 -19.15 22.44 15.81
C GLU A 479 -20.38 23.06 15.11
N ASN A 480 -21.57 22.44 15.23
CA ASN A 480 -22.80 22.95 14.64
C ASN A 480 -23.79 23.47 15.69
N ASP A 481 -24.44 24.60 15.42
CA ASP A 481 -25.29 25.31 16.39
C ASP A 481 -26.79 25.03 16.22
N TYR A 482 -27.16 23.75 16.29
CA TYR A 482 -28.57 23.34 16.30
C TYR A 482 -29.27 23.84 17.57
N LYS A 483 -30.55 24.18 17.44
CA LYS A 483 -31.46 24.50 18.57
C LYS A 483 -32.21 23.27 19.06
N VAL A 484 -32.47 22.34 18.14
CA VAL A 484 -33.11 21.06 18.42
C VAL A 484 -32.29 19.94 17.78
N ALA A 485 -32.09 18.84 18.50
CA ALA A 485 -31.44 17.64 17.98
C ALA A 485 -32.24 16.38 18.33
N LEU A 486 -32.54 15.56 17.32
CA LEU A 486 -33.20 14.27 17.49
C LEU A 486 -32.23 13.15 17.14
N LEU A 487 -32.08 12.18 18.05
CA LEU A 487 -31.35 10.94 17.78
C LEU A 487 -32.37 9.81 17.60
N VAL A 488 -32.35 9.18 16.43
CA VAL A 488 -33.01 7.88 16.24
C VAL A 488 -31.99 6.80 16.51
N GLU A 489 -32.27 5.99 17.52
CA GLU A 489 -31.36 4.95 17.98
C GLU A 489 -31.32 3.77 17.00
N SER A 490 -30.12 3.33 16.65
CA SER A 490 -29.88 2.08 15.95
C SER A 490 -29.98 0.93 16.94
N ASP A 491 -30.34 -0.25 16.43
CA ASP A 491 -29.97 -1.49 17.12
C ASP A 491 -28.48 -1.79 16.91
N GLY A 492 -27.82 -2.38 17.91
CA GLY A 492 -26.42 -2.83 17.81
C GLY A 492 -25.41 -1.99 18.59
N GLU A 493 -24.13 -2.08 18.20
CA GLU A 493 -22.98 -1.71 19.02
C GLU A 493 -22.79 -0.20 19.22
N LEU A 494 -23.36 0.63 18.34
CA LEU A 494 -23.31 2.09 18.47
C LEU A 494 -24.31 2.63 19.49
N LYS A 495 -25.38 1.89 19.80
CA LYS A 495 -26.57 2.40 20.50
C LYS A 495 -26.23 3.10 21.82
N GLU A 496 -25.66 2.36 22.76
CA GLU A 496 -25.43 2.84 24.12
C GLU A 496 -24.44 4.00 24.15
N ARG A 497 -23.29 3.82 23.47
CA ARG A 497 -22.22 4.81 23.47
C ARG A 497 -22.61 6.10 22.75
N LEU A 498 -23.31 6.00 21.61
CA LEU A 498 -23.81 7.17 20.90
C LEU A 498 -24.88 7.92 21.70
N ALA A 499 -25.81 7.20 22.34
CA ALA A 499 -26.85 7.82 23.16
C ALA A 499 -26.25 8.62 24.32
N GLU A 500 -25.27 8.05 25.04
CA GLU A 500 -24.56 8.72 26.13
C GLU A 500 -23.92 10.04 25.67
N VAL A 501 -23.10 9.97 24.61
CA VAL A 501 -22.36 11.13 24.10
C VAL A 501 -23.29 12.19 23.50
N PHE A 502 -24.35 11.76 22.80
CA PHE A 502 -25.35 12.66 22.26
C PHE A 502 -26.04 13.48 23.35
N GLU A 503 -26.45 12.84 24.45
CA GLU A 503 -27.07 13.53 25.58
C GLU A 503 -26.10 14.50 26.25
N GLU A 504 -24.85 14.08 26.48
CA GLU A 504 -23.83 14.91 27.13
C GLU A 504 -23.59 16.21 26.34
N VAL A 505 -23.38 16.09 25.02
CA VAL A 505 -23.14 17.26 24.16
C VAL A 505 -24.36 18.18 24.13
N CYS A 506 -25.57 17.62 23.98
CA CYS A 506 -26.78 18.43 23.91
C CYS A 506 -27.06 19.15 25.24
N LYS A 507 -26.90 18.48 26.39
CA LYS A 507 -26.98 19.09 27.73
C LYS A 507 -25.99 20.24 27.87
N ARG A 508 -24.72 20.01 27.48
CA ARG A 508 -23.65 21.01 27.59
C ARG A 508 -23.88 22.23 26.71
N LYS A 509 -24.44 22.05 25.50
CA LYS A 509 -24.76 23.16 24.59
C LYS A 509 -26.13 23.81 24.86
N GLY A 510 -26.94 23.27 25.79
CA GLY A 510 -28.30 23.74 26.03
C GLY A 510 -29.24 23.50 24.84
N VAL A 511 -28.95 22.50 24.01
CA VAL A 511 -29.77 22.11 22.85
C VAL A 511 -30.93 21.28 23.36
N PHE A 512 -32.15 21.59 22.90
CA PHE A 512 -33.28 20.70 23.19
C PHE A 512 -33.10 19.40 22.43
N TYR A 513 -33.14 18.27 23.12
CA TYR A 513 -32.89 16.98 22.48
C TYR A 513 -33.91 15.91 22.90
N GLU A 514 -34.09 14.93 22.02
CA GLU A 514 -34.94 13.76 22.26
C GLU A 514 -34.28 12.53 21.63
N ARG A 515 -34.42 11.38 22.29
CA ARG A 515 -33.99 10.06 21.79
C ARG A 515 -35.23 9.25 21.46
N LEU A 516 -35.20 8.60 20.31
CA LEU A 516 -36.34 7.88 19.76
C LEU A 516 -35.86 6.52 19.25
N THR A 517 -36.65 5.48 19.49
CA THR A 517 -36.47 4.22 18.78
C THR A 517 -36.91 4.35 17.32
N ASN A 518 -36.48 3.42 16.46
CA ASN A 518 -36.84 3.44 15.05
C ASN A 518 -38.37 3.37 14.85
N ASP A 519 -39.07 2.55 15.63
CA ASP A 519 -40.54 2.42 15.57
C ASP A 519 -41.25 3.69 16.06
N GLU A 520 -40.74 4.32 17.12
CA GLU A 520 -41.28 5.59 17.60
C GLU A 520 -41.14 6.70 16.56
N PHE A 521 -39.99 6.75 15.88
CA PHE A 521 -39.73 7.75 14.85
C PHE A 521 -40.63 7.54 13.64
N TRP A 522 -40.69 6.34 13.05
CA TRP A 522 -41.46 6.11 11.82
C TRP A 522 -42.98 6.02 12.00
N GLY A 523 -43.47 5.96 13.24
CA GLY A 523 -44.91 6.05 13.54
C GLY A 523 -45.50 7.41 13.09
N ARG A 524 -46.38 7.40 12.09
CA ARG A 524 -46.90 8.62 11.44
C ARG A 524 -47.49 9.67 12.40
N GLU A 525 -48.22 9.23 13.41
CA GLU A 525 -48.81 10.10 14.44
C GLU A 525 -47.75 10.63 15.41
N ASN A 526 -46.72 9.84 15.71
CA ASN A 526 -45.58 10.25 16.52
C ASN A 526 -44.72 11.30 15.78
N LEU A 527 -44.40 11.06 14.51
CA LEU A 527 -43.67 11.99 13.64
C LEU A 527 -44.36 13.36 13.56
N LYS A 528 -45.70 13.38 13.42
CA LYS A 528 -46.50 14.61 13.52
C LYS A 528 -46.34 15.30 14.87
N ARG A 529 -46.39 14.55 15.98
CA ARG A 529 -46.23 15.08 17.34
C ARG A 529 -44.84 15.69 17.55
N ILE A 530 -43.80 14.99 17.09
CA ILE A 530 -42.40 15.42 17.15
C ILE A 530 -42.22 16.73 16.37
N PHE A 531 -42.72 16.82 15.14
CA PHE A 531 -42.63 18.07 14.37
C PHE A 531 -43.42 19.23 14.99
N LYS A 532 -44.58 18.96 15.61
CA LYS A 532 -45.28 20.02 16.37
C LYS A 532 -44.43 20.52 17.55
N ALA A 533 -43.81 19.62 18.31
CA ALA A 533 -42.93 19.99 19.42
C ALA A 533 -41.69 20.78 18.93
N ILE A 534 -41.09 20.37 17.81
CA ILE A 534 -40.00 21.12 17.16
C ILE A 534 -40.46 22.55 16.82
N ASN A 535 -41.64 22.71 16.20
CA ASN A 535 -42.17 24.02 15.82
C ASN A 535 -42.33 24.95 17.03
N GLU A 536 -42.86 24.43 18.14
CA GLU A 536 -43.02 25.19 19.38
C GLU A 536 -41.67 25.62 19.95
N LYS A 537 -40.65 24.76 19.88
CA LYS A 537 -39.30 25.08 20.36
C LYS A 537 -38.60 26.09 19.46
N LEU A 538 -38.72 25.96 18.14
CA LEU A 538 -38.16 26.92 17.18
C LEU A 538 -38.77 28.31 17.31
N LYS A 539 -40.03 28.43 17.72
CA LYS A 539 -40.69 29.73 17.99
C LYS A 539 -40.27 30.37 19.32
N ARG A 540 -39.67 29.61 20.24
CA ARG A 540 -39.24 30.07 21.57
C ARG A 540 -37.73 30.34 21.66
N ALA A 541 -36.97 29.85 20.69
CA ALA A 541 -35.51 29.97 20.60
C ALA A 541 -35.11 31.05 19.59
#